data_AF-A0A9X2TPZ9-F1
#
_entry.id   AF-A0A9X2TPZ9-F1
#
_cell.length_a   1.000
_cell.length_b   1.000
_cell.length_c   1.000
_cell.angle_alpha   90.00
_cell.angle_beta   90.00
_cell.angle_gamma   90.00
#
_symmetry.space_group_name_H-M   'P 1'
#
loop_
_entity.id
_entity.type
_entity.pdbx_description
1 polymer ?
#
loop_
_entity_poly.entity_id
_entity_poly.type
_entity_poly.pdbx_seq_one_letter_code
_entity_poly.pdbx_strand_id
1 'polypeptide(L)'
;MFQAQDIVRAFKSGACCMRTEEFSHCESLERFAKDLGFKSYHAFRRSIEGHGPDKLGVVSVGLMRKICARRSLSPDLEYFEFQVLQSGITFYSQWIGWDSSGDEVRVPRPIGGESRIDLLRDNLHNPVYVIETDLEATVWRQLWRSTALLEASVAHRLFPSSFNKLHLVSPDPPYHRIGARSRYNNNLAPI
;
A
#
# COMPACT_ATOMS: atom_id res chain seq x y z
N MET A 1 15.08 -8.55 4.51
CA MET A 1 15.81 -7.36 5.01
C MET A 1 16.17 -6.52 3.80
N PHE A 2 16.00 -5.19 3.85
CA PHE A 2 16.22 -4.34 2.67
C PHE A 2 17.71 -4.07 2.47
N GLN A 3 18.18 -4.19 1.24
CA GLN A 3 19.52 -3.80 0.84
C GLN A 3 19.60 -2.28 0.65
N ALA A 4 20.82 -1.74 0.67
CA ALA A 4 21.07 -0.32 0.45
C ALA A 4 20.40 0.19 -0.85
N GLN A 5 20.47 -0.62 -1.91
CA GLN A 5 19.89 -0.30 -3.21
C GLN A 5 18.35 -0.23 -3.17
N ASP A 6 17.69 -1.11 -2.40
CA ASP A 6 16.24 -1.08 -2.23
C ASP A 6 15.80 0.23 -1.56
N ILE A 7 16.52 0.63 -0.51
CA ILE A 7 16.26 1.86 0.25
C ILE A 7 16.47 3.09 -0.63
N VAL A 8 17.56 3.15 -1.39
CA VAL A 8 17.84 4.27 -2.30
C VAL A 8 16.81 4.34 -3.43
N ARG A 9 16.39 3.20 -3.98
CA ARG A 9 15.35 3.16 -5.02
C ARG A 9 14.02 3.64 -4.48
N ALA A 10 13.61 3.12 -3.32
CA ALA A 10 12.39 3.53 -2.63
C ALA A 10 12.39 5.03 -2.29
N PHE A 11 13.55 5.57 -1.86
CA PHE A 11 13.71 6.99 -1.59
C PHE A 11 13.50 7.83 -2.84
N LYS A 12 14.16 7.47 -3.94
CA LYS A 12 14.04 8.20 -5.21
C LYS A 12 12.62 8.14 -5.76
N SER A 13 11.96 6.97 -5.69
CA SER A 13 10.55 6.82 -6.07
C SER A 13 9.68 7.80 -5.28
N GLY A 14 9.81 7.80 -3.95
CA GLY A 14 9.04 8.70 -3.07
C GLY A 14 9.27 10.18 -3.37
N ALA A 15 10.52 10.59 -3.64
CA ALA A 15 10.83 11.96 -4.00
C ALA A 15 10.28 12.37 -5.37
N CYS A 16 10.26 11.46 -6.36
CA CYS A 16 9.70 11.75 -7.68
C CYS A 16 8.20 12.04 -7.62
N CYS A 17 7.45 11.32 -6.78
CA CYS A 17 6.02 11.55 -6.60
C CYS A 17 5.69 12.83 -5.81
N MET A 18 6.69 13.53 -5.27
CA MET A 18 6.52 14.88 -4.69
C MET A 18 6.75 16.00 -5.71
N ARG A 19 7.06 15.67 -6.96
CA ARG A 19 7.42 16.65 -7.97
C ARG A 19 6.18 17.45 -8.38
N THR A 20 6.01 18.61 -7.77
CA THR A 20 5.18 19.68 -8.35
C THR A 20 5.96 20.33 -9.50
N GLU A 21 5.27 21.02 -10.41
CA GLU A 21 5.93 21.76 -11.51
C GLU A 21 6.97 22.79 -11.01
N GLU A 22 6.93 23.12 -9.73
CA GLU A 22 7.78 24.11 -9.07
C GLU A 22 9.18 23.59 -8.68
N PHE A 23 9.40 22.28 -8.60
CA PHE A 23 10.67 21.71 -8.12
C PHE A 23 11.37 20.86 -9.17
N SER A 24 12.68 21.09 -9.32
CA SER A 24 13.56 20.17 -10.04
C SER A 24 13.68 18.81 -9.33
N HIS A 25 14.19 17.81 -10.04
CA HIS A 25 14.45 16.48 -9.48
C HIS A 25 15.37 16.53 -8.23
N CYS A 26 16.43 17.34 -8.28
CA CYS A 26 17.37 17.47 -7.16
C CYS A 26 16.72 18.14 -5.95
N GLU A 27 15.90 19.17 -6.14
CA GLU A 27 15.18 19.84 -5.05
C GLU A 27 14.15 18.91 -4.40
N SER A 28 13.47 18.08 -5.20
CA SER A 28 12.55 17.06 -4.69
C SER A 28 13.26 16.03 -3.80
N LEU A 29 14.46 15.59 -4.20
CA LEU A 29 15.28 14.69 -3.38
C LEU A 29 15.73 15.34 -2.07
N GLU A 30 16.13 16.62 -2.10
CA GLU A 30 16.56 17.36 -0.92
C GLU A 30 15.40 17.61 0.06
N ARG A 31 14.21 17.93 -0.46
CA ARG A 31 12.99 18.09 0.35
C ARG A 31 12.62 16.77 1.02
N PHE A 32 12.55 15.68 0.26
CA PHE A 32 12.20 14.37 0.81
C PHE A 32 13.21 13.88 1.85
N ALA A 33 14.51 14.21 1.67
CA ALA A 33 15.53 13.94 2.67
C ALA A 33 15.22 14.64 4.00
N LYS A 34 14.86 15.92 3.94
CA LYS A 34 14.50 16.72 5.12
C LYS A 34 13.24 16.20 5.81
N ASP A 35 12.22 15.79 5.04
CA ASP A 35 10.98 15.21 5.58
C ASP A 35 11.21 13.88 6.31
N LEU A 36 12.26 13.15 5.91
CA LEU A 36 12.71 11.92 6.58
C LEU A 36 13.67 12.20 7.76
N GLY A 37 14.05 13.46 7.99
CA GLY A 37 14.91 13.91 9.09
C GLY A 37 16.41 13.97 8.75
N PHE A 38 16.78 13.90 7.47
CA PHE A 38 18.17 14.04 7.02
C PHE A 38 18.48 15.48 6.63
N LYS A 39 19.75 15.89 6.78
CA LYS A 39 20.20 17.23 6.38
C LYS A 39 20.14 17.47 4.87
N SER A 40 20.42 16.41 4.09
CA SER A 40 20.44 16.43 2.64
C SER A 40 20.32 15.03 2.06
N TYR A 41 20.06 14.93 0.75
CA TYR A 41 20.07 13.63 0.05
C TYR A 41 21.45 12.97 0.12
N HIS A 42 22.53 13.76 0.05
CA HIS A 42 23.88 13.22 0.22
C HIS A 42 24.09 12.65 1.63
N ALA A 43 23.61 13.33 2.68
CA ALA A 43 23.70 12.82 4.05
C ALA A 43 22.91 11.50 4.21
N PHE A 44 21.73 11.43 3.60
CA PHE A 44 20.96 10.19 3.49
C PHE A 44 21.79 9.07 2.81
N ARG A 45 22.32 9.30 1.60
CA ARG A 45 23.13 8.27 0.89
C ARG A 45 24.31 7.78 1.71
N ARG A 46 25.08 8.69 2.33
CA ARG A 46 26.21 8.32 3.20
C ARG A 46 25.77 7.50 4.40
N SER A 47 24.60 7.77 4.97
CA SER A 47 24.08 6.97 6.08
C SER A 47 23.73 5.54 5.66
N ILE A 48 23.37 5.30 4.40
CA ILE A 48 23.04 3.97 3.90
C ILE A 48 24.28 3.22 3.41
N GLU A 49 25.11 3.90 2.64
CA GLU A 49 26.32 3.32 2.01
C GLU A 49 27.47 3.16 3.00
N GLY A 50 27.52 4.00 4.05
CA GLY A 50 28.57 3.95 5.07
C GLY A 50 28.34 2.91 6.18
N HIS A 51 27.18 2.23 6.20
CA HIS A 51 26.90 1.18 7.17
C HIS A 51 27.26 -0.19 6.58
N GLY A 52 28.00 -1.00 7.35
CA GLY A 52 28.16 -2.42 7.04
C GLY A 52 26.82 -3.17 7.08
N PRO A 53 26.71 -4.34 6.43
CA PRO A 53 25.45 -5.06 6.24
C PRO A 53 24.68 -5.29 7.55
N ASP A 54 25.39 -5.59 8.65
CA ASP A 54 24.77 -5.84 9.95
C ASP A 54 24.08 -4.60 10.53
N LYS A 55 24.73 -3.44 10.44
CA LYS A 55 24.16 -2.17 10.95
C LYS A 55 23.00 -1.69 10.08
N LEU A 56 23.11 -1.87 8.76
CA LEU A 56 22.04 -1.53 7.84
C LEU A 56 20.80 -2.40 8.11
N GLY A 57 21.00 -3.68 8.41
CA GLY A 57 19.91 -4.60 8.72
C GLY A 57 19.00 -4.12 9.83
N VAL A 58 19.57 -3.63 10.93
CA VAL A 58 18.84 -3.12 12.10
C VAL A 58 17.98 -1.91 11.74
N VAL A 59 18.49 -0.99 10.91
CA VAL A 59 17.81 0.29 10.63
C VAL A 59 16.94 0.26 9.38
N SER A 60 17.20 -0.68 8.45
CA SER A 60 16.61 -0.74 7.11
C SER A 60 15.09 -0.80 7.14
N VAL A 61 14.52 -1.65 8.01
CA VAL A 61 13.06 -1.82 8.13
C VAL A 61 12.40 -0.55 8.67
N GLY A 62 13.00 0.10 9.66
CA GLY A 62 12.48 1.35 10.23
C GLY A 62 12.56 2.52 9.25
N LEU A 63 13.64 2.60 8.48
CA LEU A 63 13.79 3.62 7.46
C LEU A 63 12.84 3.41 6.28
N MET A 64 12.70 2.17 5.80
CA MET A 64 11.74 1.85 4.74
C MET A 64 10.31 2.15 5.19
N ARG A 65 9.97 1.85 6.45
CA ARG A 65 8.67 2.23 7.03
C ARG A 65 8.41 3.73 6.92
N LYS A 66 9.42 4.56 7.21
CA LYS A 66 9.30 6.02 7.08
C LYS A 66 9.14 6.47 5.63
N ILE A 67 9.92 5.88 4.71
CA ILE A 67 9.81 6.17 3.27
C ILE A 67 8.40 5.83 2.76
N CYS A 68 7.91 4.61 2.99
CA CYS A 68 6.58 4.18 2.57
C CYS A 68 5.46 5.01 3.22
N ALA A 69 5.64 5.48 4.46
CA ALA A 69 4.66 6.34 5.14
C ALA A 69 4.60 7.77 4.58
N ARG A 70 5.65 8.23 3.91
CA ARG A 70 5.75 9.60 3.36
C ARG A 70 5.60 9.64 1.84
N ARG A 71 5.80 8.52 1.15
CA ARG A 71 5.67 8.39 -0.32
C ARG A 71 4.27 8.82 -0.78
N SER A 72 4.18 9.65 -1.81
CA SER A 72 2.92 9.97 -2.49
C SER A 72 2.57 8.90 -3.53
N LEU A 73 1.33 8.88 -4.00
CA LEU A 73 0.92 7.96 -5.06
C LEU A 73 1.50 8.42 -6.39
N SER A 74 2.07 7.52 -7.17
CA SER A 74 2.43 7.84 -8.55
C SER A 74 1.16 8.07 -9.40
N PRO A 75 1.05 9.16 -10.17
CA PRO A 75 -0.14 9.46 -10.98
C PRO A 75 -0.36 8.45 -12.11
N ASP A 76 0.70 7.77 -12.55
CA ASP A 76 0.67 6.81 -13.66
C ASP A 76 0.31 5.38 -13.21
N LEU A 77 0.16 5.15 -11.90
CA LEU A 77 -0.06 3.82 -11.33
C LEU A 77 -1.40 3.74 -10.61
N GLU A 78 -2.00 2.55 -10.67
CA GLU A 78 -3.21 2.23 -9.94
C GLU A 78 -2.87 1.61 -8.58
N TYR A 79 -3.64 1.97 -7.54
CA TYR A 79 -3.43 1.49 -6.18
C TYR A 79 -4.71 0.95 -5.56
N PHE A 80 -4.55 -0.02 -4.68
CA PHE A 80 -5.62 -0.67 -3.94
C PHE A 80 -5.38 -0.56 -2.44
N GLU A 81 -6.42 -0.21 -1.69
CA GLU A 81 -6.36 -0.07 -0.24
C GLU A 81 -6.59 -1.42 0.45
N PHE A 82 -5.62 -1.82 1.26
CA PHE A 82 -5.67 -2.99 2.14
C PHE A 82 -5.38 -2.59 3.58
N GLN A 83 -5.96 -3.31 4.53
CA GLN A 83 -5.75 -3.07 5.95
C GLN A 83 -5.52 -4.40 6.67
N VAL A 84 -4.47 -4.46 7.48
CA VAL A 84 -4.24 -5.60 8.36
C VAL A 84 -5.08 -5.44 9.62
N LEU A 85 -6.00 -6.37 9.85
CA LEU A 85 -6.80 -6.51 11.07
C LEU A 85 -6.32 -7.72 11.89
N GLN A 86 -6.89 -7.90 13.08
CA GLN A 86 -6.64 -9.11 13.88
C GLN A 86 -7.16 -10.38 13.20
N SER A 87 -8.30 -10.28 12.49
CA SER A 87 -8.98 -11.41 11.84
C SER A 87 -8.46 -11.74 10.44
N GLY A 88 -7.50 -10.98 9.91
CA GLY A 88 -7.00 -11.14 8.55
C GLY A 88 -6.70 -9.81 7.88
N ILE A 89 -6.61 -9.80 6.56
CA ILE A 89 -6.41 -8.59 5.76
C ILE A 89 -7.74 -8.23 5.12
N THR A 90 -8.19 -6.99 5.26
CA THR A 90 -9.37 -6.46 4.55
C THR A 90 -8.96 -5.54 3.41
N PHE A 91 -9.87 -5.27 2.47
CA PHE A 91 -9.63 -4.32 1.40
C PHE A 91 -10.84 -3.40 1.15
N TYR A 92 -10.56 -2.19 0.65
CA TYR A 92 -11.59 -1.31 0.12
C TYR A 92 -12.15 -1.90 -1.17
N SER A 93 -13.45 -2.13 -1.21
CA SER A 93 -14.05 -3.05 -2.17
C SER A 93 -15.19 -2.43 -2.98
N GLN A 94 -15.44 -3.03 -4.13
CA GLN A 94 -16.64 -2.83 -4.93
C GLN A 94 -17.43 -4.13 -5.07
N TRP A 95 -18.75 -3.99 -5.11
CA TRP A 95 -19.68 -5.10 -5.35
C TRP A 95 -19.69 -5.46 -6.84
N ILE A 96 -19.69 -6.76 -7.16
CA ILE A 96 -19.74 -7.28 -8.54
C ILE A 96 -20.89 -8.26 -8.79
N GLY A 97 -21.66 -8.63 -7.76
CA GLY A 97 -22.75 -9.58 -7.90
C GLY A 97 -23.13 -10.28 -6.59
N TRP A 98 -24.05 -11.21 -6.68
CA TRP A 98 -24.45 -12.10 -5.59
C TRP A 98 -24.08 -13.53 -5.94
N ASP A 99 -23.71 -14.33 -4.95
CA ASP A 99 -23.48 -15.76 -5.17
C ASP A 99 -24.78 -16.58 -5.08
N SER A 100 -24.68 -17.89 -5.25
CA SER A 100 -25.82 -18.82 -5.18
C SER A 100 -26.41 -18.97 -3.77
N SER A 101 -25.72 -18.48 -2.74
CA SER A 101 -26.21 -18.43 -1.36
C SER A 101 -26.92 -17.12 -1.03
N GLY A 102 -26.78 -16.11 -1.89
CA GLY A 102 -27.29 -14.76 -1.69
C GLY A 102 -26.33 -13.85 -0.93
N ASP A 103 -25.04 -14.20 -0.85
CA ASP A 103 -23.99 -13.38 -0.24
C ASP A 103 -23.34 -12.45 -1.29
N GLU A 104 -22.84 -11.29 -0.84
CA GLU A 104 -22.21 -10.30 -1.73
C GLU A 104 -20.87 -10.78 -2.28
N VAL A 105 -20.70 -10.82 -3.60
CA VAL A 105 -19.38 -11.02 -4.21
C VAL A 105 -18.73 -9.66 -4.43
N ARG A 106 -17.56 -9.46 -3.80
CA ARG A 106 -16.85 -8.18 -3.80
C ARG A 106 -15.37 -8.34 -4.13
N VAL A 107 -14.84 -7.41 -4.91
CA VAL A 107 -13.42 -7.37 -5.33
C VAL A 107 -12.76 -6.06 -4.88
N PRO A 108 -11.43 -6.01 -4.74
CA PRO A 108 -10.73 -4.77 -4.46
C PRO A 108 -11.04 -3.70 -5.50
N ARG A 109 -11.27 -2.47 -5.02
CA ARG A 109 -11.55 -1.31 -5.85
C ARG A 109 -10.33 -0.39 -5.88
N PRO A 110 -9.94 0.12 -7.06
CA PRO A 110 -8.85 1.09 -7.13
C PRO A 110 -9.23 2.40 -6.43
N ILE A 111 -8.25 3.02 -5.79
CA ILE A 111 -8.42 4.31 -5.13
C ILE A 111 -8.27 5.45 -6.15
N GLY A 112 -9.05 6.52 -5.96
CA GLY A 112 -8.97 7.71 -6.81
C GLY A 112 -7.86 8.68 -6.37
N GLY A 113 -6.67 8.53 -6.96
CA GLY A 113 -5.60 9.55 -6.99
C GLY A 113 -5.05 10.06 -5.64
N GLU A 114 -4.17 11.06 -5.71
CA GLU A 114 -3.43 11.61 -4.57
C GLU A 114 -4.31 12.22 -3.47
N SER A 115 -5.41 12.89 -3.84
CA SER A 115 -6.34 13.49 -2.87
C SER A 115 -6.86 12.50 -1.82
N ARG A 116 -6.93 11.20 -2.17
CA ARG A 116 -7.40 10.16 -1.26
C ARG A 116 -6.33 9.70 -0.26
N ILE A 117 -5.04 9.73 -0.61
CA ILE A 117 -4.00 9.34 0.36
C ILE A 117 -3.85 10.36 1.48
N ASP A 118 -3.95 11.65 1.15
CA ASP A 118 -3.86 12.71 2.15
C ASP A 118 -5.06 12.67 3.09
N LEU A 119 -6.27 12.49 2.55
CA LEU A 119 -7.46 12.26 3.37
C LEU A 119 -7.34 11.04 4.27
N LEU A 120 -6.78 9.92 3.78
CA LEU A 120 -6.55 8.75 4.62
C LEU A 120 -5.53 9.03 5.73
N ARG A 121 -4.44 9.75 5.44
CA ARG A 121 -3.41 10.11 6.42
C ARG A 121 -3.91 11.09 7.48
N ASP A 122 -4.78 12.02 7.10
CA ASP A 122 -5.33 13.02 8.02
C ASP A 122 -6.40 12.43 8.95
N ASN A 123 -7.19 11.47 8.46
CA ASN A 123 -8.31 10.91 9.21
C ASN A 123 -7.96 9.64 10.01
N LEU A 124 -6.88 8.93 9.66
CA LEU A 124 -6.49 7.71 10.36
C LEU A 124 -5.43 8.00 11.44
N HIS A 125 -5.68 7.50 12.65
CA HIS A 125 -4.69 7.55 13.73
C HIS A 125 -3.43 6.70 13.46
N ASN A 126 -3.55 5.72 12.57
CA ASN A 126 -2.46 4.81 12.21
C ASN A 126 -1.82 5.22 10.87
N PRO A 127 -0.51 4.98 10.68
CA PRO A 127 0.19 5.36 9.46
C PRO A 127 -0.37 4.61 8.24
N VAL A 128 -0.50 5.34 7.12
CA VAL A 128 -0.86 4.79 5.81
C VAL A 128 0.38 4.65 4.95
N TYR A 129 0.66 3.44 4.48
CA TYR A 129 1.86 3.14 3.70
C TYR A 129 1.56 3.01 2.20
N VAL A 130 2.40 3.58 1.34
CA VAL A 130 2.40 3.28 -0.10
C VAL A 130 3.42 2.17 -0.37
N ILE A 131 2.96 1.09 -1.00
CA ILE A 131 3.69 -0.16 -1.19
C ILE A 131 3.78 -0.44 -2.69
N GLU A 132 5.00 -0.46 -3.23
CA GLU A 132 5.28 -0.60 -4.67
C GLU A 132 6.12 -1.85 -4.99
N THR A 133 6.54 -2.61 -3.97
CA THR A 133 7.32 -3.84 -4.17
C THR A 133 6.85 -4.99 -3.27
N ASP A 134 7.12 -6.22 -3.69
CA ASP A 134 6.77 -7.43 -2.95
C ASP A 134 7.49 -7.50 -1.59
N LEU A 135 8.71 -6.98 -1.50
CA LEU A 135 9.47 -6.94 -0.25
C LEU A 135 8.88 -5.92 0.74
N GLU A 136 8.49 -4.73 0.27
CA GLU A 136 7.73 -3.76 1.07
C GLU A 136 6.42 -4.38 1.59
N ALA A 137 5.69 -5.07 0.72
CA ALA A 137 4.42 -5.71 1.08
C ALA A 137 4.60 -6.84 2.11
N THR A 138 5.66 -7.65 1.98
CA THR A 138 5.98 -8.71 2.94
C THR A 138 6.22 -8.11 4.33
N VAL A 139 7.04 -7.06 4.40
CA VAL A 139 7.35 -6.38 5.66
C VAL A 139 6.13 -5.68 6.25
N TRP A 140 5.30 -5.05 5.40
CA TRP A 140 4.05 -4.44 5.83
C TRP A 140 3.12 -5.46 6.50
N ARG A 141 2.88 -6.62 5.86
CA ARG A 141 2.00 -7.68 6.38
C ARG A 141 2.47 -8.25 7.71
N GLN A 142 3.78 -8.42 7.87
CA GLN A 142 4.35 -9.11 9.03
C GLN A 142 4.63 -8.16 10.21
N LEU A 143 5.14 -6.96 9.94
CA LEU A 143 5.72 -6.08 10.96
C LEU A 143 4.95 -4.77 11.14
N TRP A 144 4.57 -4.08 10.06
CA TRP A 144 3.96 -2.75 10.20
C TRP A 144 2.47 -2.79 10.48
N ARG A 145 1.75 -3.75 9.88
CA ARG A 145 0.37 -4.14 10.21
C ARG A 145 -0.62 -2.96 10.33
N SER A 146 -0.61 -2.07 9.34
CA SER A 146 -1.53 -0.91 9.24
C SER A 146 -2.27 -0.90 7.91
N THR A 147 -2.96 0.19 7.59
CA THR A 147 -3.47 0.47 6.25
C THR A 147 -2.33 0.67 5.25
N ALA A 148 -2.47 0.10 4.06
CA ALA A 148 -1.55 0.29 2.96
C ALA A 148 -2.27 0.42 1.63
N LEU A 149 -1.66 1.20 0.73
CA LEU A 149 -2.04 1.39 -0.65
C LEU A 149 -1.02 0.61 -1.49
N LEU A 150 -1.45 -0.52 -2.03
CA LEU A 150 -0.60 -1.41 -2.82
C LEU A 150 -0.75 -1.06 -4.30
N GLU A 151 0.38 -0.87 -4.97
CA GLU A 151 0.41 -0.77 -6.43
C GLU A 151 -0.23 -2.02 -7.07
N ALA A 152 -0.94 -1.83 -8.16
CA ALA A 152 -1.77 -2.85 -8.80
C ALA A 152 -1.03 -4.17 -9.05
N SER A 153 0.18 -4.13 -9.61
CA SER A 153 0.96 -5.34 -9.89
C SER A 153 1.29 -6.12 -8.60
N VAL A 154 1.63 -5.42 -7.51
CA VAL A 154 1.88 -6.03 -6.20
C VAL A 154 0.59 -6.61 -5.63
N ALA A 155 -0.52 -5.86 -5.68
CA ALA A 155 -1.82 -6.30 -5.17
C ALA A 155 -2.32 -7.56 -5.88
N HIS A 156 -2.23 -7.60 -7.22
CA HIS A 156 -2.64 -8.75 -8.03
C HIS A 156 -1.77 -9.98 -7.78
N ARG A 157 -0.45 -9.82 -7.61
CA ARG A 157 0.45 -10.93 -7.28
C ARG A 157 0.17 -11.51 -5.89
N LEU A 158 -0.10 -10.64 -4.90
CA LEU A 158 -0.28 -11.09 -3.51
C LEU A 158 -1.68 -11.63 -3.22
N PHE A 159 -2.71 -11.06 -3.85
CA PHE A 159 -4.10 -11.39 -3.56
C PHE A 159 -4.90 -11.78 -4.82
N PRO A 160 -4.39 -12.69 -5.67
CA PRO A 160 -5.01 -13.00 -6.97
C PRO A 160 -6.47 -13.48 -6.83
N SER A 161 -6.76 -14.28 -5.80
CA SER A 161 -8.12 -14.78 -5.51
C SER A 161 -9.08 -13.69 -5.03
N SER A 162 -8.57 -12.56 -4.51
CA SER A 162 -9.41 -11.43 -4.14
C SER A 162 -9.98 -10.72 -5.37
N PHE A 163 -9.22 -10.70 -6.47
CA PHE A 163 -9.62 -10.10 -7.74
C PHE A 163 -10.39 -11.09 -8.64
N ASN A 164 -10.01 -12.36 -8.65
CA ASN A 164 -10.67 -13.38 -9.45
C ASN A 164 -11.86 -13.98 -8.71
N LYS A 165 -13.01 -13.29 -8.74
CA LYS A 165 -14.25 -13.75 -8.10
C LYS A 165 -15.47 -13.81 -9.02
N LEU A 166 -15.32 -13.52 -10.32
CA LEU A 166 -16.44 -13.56 -11.27
C LEU A 166 -17.11 -14.93 -11.32
N HIS A 167 -16.34 -16.00 -11.17
CA HIS A 167 -16.86 -17.37 -11.13
C HIS A 167 -17.76 -17.67 -9.92
N LEU A 168 -17.75 -16.81 -8.90
CA LEU A 168 -18.63 -16.92 -7.72
C LEU A 168 -19.97 -16.22 -7.94
N VAL A 169 -20.09 -15.35 -8.94
CA VAL A 169 -21.31 -14.60 -9.23
C VAL A 169 -22.34 -15.55 -9.87
N SER A 170 -23.51 -15.66 -9.25
CA SER A 170 -24.62 -16.44 -9.78
C SER A 170 -25.36 -15.66 -10.87
N PRO A 171 -25.66 -16.26 -12.03
CA PRO A 171 -26.55 -15.66 -13.03
C PRO A 171 -28.01 -15.60 -12.56
N ASP A 172 -28.39 -16.46 -11.61
CA ASP A 172 -29.72 -16.49 -10.97
C ASP A 172 -29.55 -16.53 -9.44
N PRO A 173 -29.27 -15.39 -8.80
CA PRO A 173 -29.07 -15.35 -7.36
C PRO A 173 -30.42 -15.45 -6.62
N PRO A 174 -30.45 -16.02 -5.41
CA PRO A 174 -31.69 -16.20 -4.66
C PRO A 174 -32.16 -14.86 -4.06
N TYR A 175 -32.79 -14.00 -4.88
CA TYR A 175 -33.20 -12.64 -4.49
C TYR A 175 -34.06 -12.58 -3.22
N HIS A 176 -34.86 -13.63 -2.97
CA HIS A 176 -35.66 -13.76 -1.75
C HIS A 176 -34.83 -13.86 -0.44
N ARG A 177 -33.52 -14.13 -0.53
CA ARG A 177 -32.58 -14.24 0.61
C ARG A 177 -31.69 -13.01 0.76
N ILE A 178 -31.54 -12.21 -0.29
CA ILE A 178 -30.71 -11.00 -0.32
C ILE A 178 -31.32 -9.98 0.64
N GLY A 179 -30.57 -9.55 1.66
CA GLY A 179 -31.02 -8.60 2.69
C GLY A 179 -31.53 -9.22 4.00
N ALA A 180 -31.86 -10.52 4.03
CA ALA A 180 -32.17 -11.22 5.28
C ALA A 180 -30.90 -11.57 6.10
N ARG A 181 -29.73 -11.52 5.45
CA ARG A 181 -28.41 -11.73 6.05
C ARG A 181 -27.47 -10.59 5.64
N SER A 182 -27.45 -9.49 6.38
CA SER A 182 -26.38 -8.48 6.23
C SER A 182 -25.08 -9.02 6.83
N ARG A 183 -24.41 -9.93 6.14
CA ARG A 183 -23.03 -10.33 6.45
C ARG A 183 -22.10 -9.58 5.50
N TYR A 184 -21.69 -8.36 5.88
CA TYR A 184 -20.74 -7.53 5.12
C TYR A 184 -19.28 -8.05 5.16
N ASN A 185 -19.06 -9.36 5.33
CA ASN A 185 -17.75 -9.94 5.67
C ASN A 185 -16.92 -10.40 4.47
N ASN A 186 -17.36 -10.16 3.23
CA ASN A 186 -16.70 -10.70 2.03
C ASN A 186 -15.51 -9.88 1.51
N ASN A 187 -15.02 -8.95 2.34
CA ASN A 187 -13.86 -8.10 2.07
C ASN A 187 -12.56 -8.65 2.68
N LEU A 188 -12.55 -9.90 3.13
CA LEU A 188 -11.34 -10.55 3.64
C LEU A 188 -10.49 -11.09 2.48
N ALA A 189 -9.23 -10.69 2.44
CA ALA A 189 -8.20 -11.30 1.62
C ALA A 189 -7.59 -12.50 2.37
N PRO A 190 -7.29 -13.60 1.68
CA PRO A 190 -6.61 -14.72 2.29
C PRO A 190 -5.21 -14.30 2.77
N ILE A 191 -4.80 -14.88 3.90
CA ILE A 191 -3.48 -14.67 4.52
C ILE A 191 -2.45 -15.50 3.75
#